data_AF-A0A7C5KN15-F1
#
_entry.id   AF-A0A7C5KN15-F1
#
_cell.length_a   1.000
_cell.length_b   1.000
_cell.length_c   1.000
_cell.angle_alpha   90.00
_cell.angle_beta   90.00
_cell.angle_gamma   90.00
#
_symmetry.space_group_name_H-M   'P 1'
#
loop_
_entity.id
_entity.type
_entity.pdbx_description
1 polymer ?
#
loop_
_entity_poly.entity_id
_entity_poly.type
_entity_poly.pdbx_seq_one_letter_code
_entity_poly.pdbx_strand_id
1 'polypeptide(L)'
;MKNSTSTPWKRWALLGLIGSIGISALMGIGVLLLGSFGATEEKILATTGTLAMFSLCSLVGGTYFEAREKRWATLAGLGLALAATLLLLTGIWGGIQGGEYWKFTGSLTVYALATAHLELLSIARLAQRFAWARVSVIVLTYCLATLVAGMIYADREGDAAIRILGVLSILVAALSILIPIFHRLSREELGGRGAGPAEESSRDLVQKPVKILCPYCQVLFEHAPGEILCPSCGGRFQLLLSRPK
;
A
#
# COMPACT_ATOMS: atom_id res chain seq x y z
N MET A 1 25.29 -9.42 -0.87
CA MET A 1 24.11 -10.11 -1.42
C MET A 1 23.87 -11.37 -0.60
N LYS A 2 22.83 -11.40 0.24
CA LYS A 2 22.55 -12.53 1.14
C LYS A 2 21.39 -13.34 0.56
N ASN A 3 21.71 -14.49 0.00
CA ASN A 3 20.76 -15.41 -0.63
C ASN A 3 19.86 -16.00 0.47
N SER A 4 18.58 -15.69 0.43
CA SER A 4 17.57 -16.32 1.30
C SER A 4 17.32 -17.74 0.81
N THR A 5 18.01 -18.71 1.43
CA THR A 5 17.66 -20.12 1.36
C THR A 5 16.38 -20.34 2.18
N SER A 6 15.22 -20.17 1.56
CA SER A 6 13.96 -20.61 2.16
C SER A 6 14.04 -22.13 2.37
N THR A 7 14.14 -22.57 3.63
CA THR A 7 14.16 -24.00 3.98
C THR A 7 12.95 -24.71 3.37
N PRO A 8 13.09 -25.94 2.84
CA PRO A 8 12.01 -26.64 2.12
C PRO A 8 10.74 -26.78 2.96
N TRP A 9 10.88 -26.93 4.28
CA TRP A 9 9.78 -26.93 5.26
C TRP A 9 8.87 -25.70 5.19
N LYS A 10 9.44 -24.48 5.09
CA LYS A 10 8.65 -23.25 5.02
C LYS A 10 7.80 -23.19 3.75
N ARG A 11 8.30 -23.77 2.64
CA ARG A 11 7.56 -23.86 1.38
C ARG A 11 6.37 -24.80 1.50
N TRP A 12 6.56 -25.98 2.11
CA TRP A 12 5.48 -26.94 2.33
C TRP A 12 4.42 -26.42 3.30
N ALA A 13 4.82 -25.73 4.37
CA ALA A 13 3.89 -25.09 5.29
C ALA A 13 3.05 -24.00 4.59
N LEU A 14 3.68 -23.17 3.75
CA LEU A 14 2.98 -22.17 2.93
C LEU A 14 2.05 -22.81 1.90
N LEU A 15 2.49 -23.85 1.19
CA LEU A 15 1.66 -24.59 0.24
C LEU A 15 0.48 -25.28 0.92
N GLY A 16 0.68 -25.84 2.11
CA GLY A 16 -0.39 -26.41 2.92
C GLY A 16 -1.41 -25.36 3.37
N LEU A 17 -0.95 -24.18 3.78
CA LEU A 17 -1.81 -23.05 4.13
C LEU A 17 -2.63 -22.56 2.94
N ILE A 18 -1.99 -22.38 1.79
CA ILE A 18 -2.66 -21.97 0.54
C ILE A 18 -3.68 -23.05 0.13
N GLY A 19 -3.31 -24.32 0.26
CA GLY A 19 -4.21 -25.45 0.02
C GLY A 19 -5.43 -25.45 0.93
N SER A 20 -5.26 -25.22 2.24
CA SER A 20 -6.40 -25.20 3.18
C SER A 20 -7.34 -24.01 2.93
N ILE A 21 -6.78 -22.85 2.61
CA ILE A 21 -7.56 -21.67 2.21
C ILE A 21 -8.32 -21.95 0.91
N GLY A 22 -7.67 -22.58 -0.07
CA GLY A 22 -8.29 -22.95 -1.35
C GLY A 22 -9.44 -23.94 -1.18
N ILE A 23 -9.26 -24.98 -0.36
CA ILE A 23 -10.31 -25.96 -0.06
C ILE A 23 -11.48 -25.32 0.69
N SER A 24 -11.20 -24.46 1.68
CA SER A 24 -12.22 -23.71 2.42
C SER A 24 -13.04 -22.80 1.48
N ALA A 25 -12.38 -22.10 0.57
CA ALA A 25 -13.03 -21.26 -0.44
C ALA A 25 -13.88 -22.09 -1.41
N LEU A 26 -13.38 -23.22 -1.91
CA LEU A 26 -14.13 -24.12 -2.81
C LEU A 26 -15.36 -24.70 -2.13
N MET A 27 -15.27 -25.08 -0.84
CA MET A 27 -16.43 -25.52 -0.08
C MET A 27 -17.45 -24.40 0.10
N GLY A 28 -17.01 -23.19 0.46
CA GLY A 28 -17.89 -22.02 0.56
C GLY A 28 -18.62 -21.71 -0.75
N ILE A 29 -17.90 -21.75 -1.88
CA ILE A 29 -18.47 -21.59 -3.23
C ILE A 29 -19.44 -22.72 -3.55
N GLY A 30 -19.12 -23.97 -3.19
CA GLY A 30 -20.00 -25.11 -3.38
C GLY A 30 -21.32 -24.97 -2.64
N VAL A 31 -21.28 -24.55 -1.36
CA VAL A 31 -22.49 -24.23 -0.58
C VAL A 31 -23.27 -23.09 -1.22
N LEU A 32 -22.58 -22.06 -1.73
CA LEU A 32 -23.20 -20.94 -2.44
C LEU A 32 -23.93 -21.36 -3.72
N LEU A 33 -23.45 -22.37 -4.45
CA LEU A 33 -24.03 -22.81 -5.72
C LEU A 33 -25.11 -23.89 -5.57
N LEU A 34 -25.04 -24.71 -4.51
CA LEU A 34 -25.94 -25.87 -4.32
C LEU A 34 -27.02 -25.62 -3.24
N GLY A 35 -26.88 -24.58 -2.43
CA GLY A 35 -27.80 -24.27 -1.33
C GLY A 35 -29.10 -23.61 -1.79
N SER A 36 -30.23 -24.03 -1.22
CA SER A 36 -31.49 -23.28 -1.30
C SER A 36 -31.48 -22.19 -0.22
N PHE A 37 -31.07 -20.96 -0.57
CA PHE A 37 -30.99 -19.87 0.40
C PHE A 37 -32.38 -19.52 0.96
N GLY A 38 -32.54 -19.68 2.27
CA GLY A 38 -33.63 -19.03 3.00
C GLY A 38 -33.34 -17.54 3.21
N ALA A 39 -34.40 -16.75 3.49
CA ALA A 39 -34.28 -15.32 3.77
C ALA A 39 -33.31 -14.99 4.93
N THR A 40 -33.11 -15.92 5.87
CA THR A 40 -32.18 -15.75 6.99
C THR A 40 -30.73 -16.06 6.58
N GLU A 41 -30.50 -17.07 5.74
CA GLU A 41 -29.16 -17.42 5.27
C GLU A 41 -28.56 -16.32 4.40
N GLU A 42 -29.37 -15.72 3.52
CA GLU A 42 -28.95 -14.58 2.69
C GLU A 42 -28.48 -13.40 3.56
N LYS A 43 -29.22 -13.07 4.63
CA LYS A 43 -28.84 -12.00 5.57
C LYS A 43 -27.53 -12.32 6.31
N ILE A 44 -27.33 -13.56 6.71
CA ILE A 44 -26.10 -14.01 7.38
C ILE A 44 -24.91 -13.91 6.41
N LEU A 45 -25.07 -14.33 5.16
CA LEU A 45 -24.04 -14.21 4.13
C LEU A 45 -23.71 -12.75 3.80
N ALA A 46 -24.73 -11.91 3.64
CA ALA A 46 -24.55 -10.49 3.37
C ALA A 46 -23.84 -9.77 4.52
N THR A 47 -24.20 -10.08 5.78
CA THR A 47 -23.55 -9.47 6.95
C THR A 47 -22.11 -9.91 7.12
N THR A 48 -21.82 -11.21 7.00
CA THR A 48 -20.45 -11.72 7.06
C THR A 48 -19.57 -11.15 5.93
N GLY A 49 -20.10 -11.06 4.70
CA GLY A 49 -19.41 -10.42 3.57
C GLY A 49 -19.13 -8.93 3.82
N THR A 50 -20.11 -8.20 4.37
CA THR A 50 -19.95 -6.78 4.71
C THR A 50 -18.87 -6.59 5.78
N LEU A 51 -18.88 -7.40 6.84
CA LEU A 51 -17.88 -7.34 7.90
C LEU A 51 -16.47 -7.70 7.40
N ALA A 52 -16.36 -8.67 6.50
CA ALA A 52 -15.09 -9.01 5.87
C ALA A 52 -14.53 -7.84 5.05
N MET A 53 -15.37 -7.16 4.26
CA MET A 53 -14.96 -5.98 3.50
C MET A 53 -14.55 -4.82 4.41
N PHE A 54 -15.31 -4.57 5.48
CA PHE A 54 -14.96 -3.56 6.48
C PHE A 54 -13.61 -3.87 7.15
N SER A 55 -13.38 -5.12 7.51
CA SER A 55 -12.11 -5.56 8.12
C SER A 55 -10.92 -5.31 7.18
N LEU A 56 -11.05 -5.64 5.90
CA LEU A 56 -10.03 -5.36 4.90
C LEU A 56 -9.78 -3.87 4.75
N CYS A 57 -10.84 -3.05 4.62
CA CYS A 57 -10.71 -1.60 4.52
C CYS A 57 -10.02 -0.99 5.75
N SER A 58 -10.39 -1.46 6.96
CA SER A 58 -9.79 -1.02 8.21
C SER A 58 -8.30 -1.38 8.30
N LEU A 59 -7.92 -2.58 7.84
CA LEU A 59 -6.52 -3.00 7.80
C LEU A 59 -5.69 -2.13 6.84
N VAL A 60 -6.21 -1.89 5.63
CA VAL A 60 -5.54 -1.03 4.65
C VAL A 60 -5.41 0.41 5.20
N GLY A 61 -6.49 0.97 5.74
CA GLY A 61 -6.49 2.29 6.36
C GLY A 61 -5.48 2.38 7.51
N GLY A 62 -5.44 1.39 8.41
CA GLY A 62 -4.50 1.33 9.53
C GLY A 62 -3.04 1.33 9.06
N THR A 63 -2.70 0.51 8.07
CA THR A 63 -1.33 0.48 7.51
C THR A 63 -0.95 1.78 6.81
N TYR A 64 -1.90 2.45 6.14
CA TYR A 64 -1.66 3.74 5.51
C TYR A 64 -1.53 4.88 6.53
N PHE A 65 -2.26 4.82 7.66
CA PHE A 65 -2.19 5.79 8.76
C PHE A 65 -0.80 5.84 9.40
N GLU A 66 -0.17 4.69 9.60
CA GLU A 66 1.19 4.60 10.16
C GLU A 66 2.26 5.10 9.18
N ALA A 67 2.02 4.98 7.87
CA ALA A 67 3.02 5.25 6.85
C ALA A 67 3.14 6.74 6.43
N ARG A 68 2.17 7.60 6.78
CA ARG A 68 2.09 8.99 6.26
C ARG A 68 1.69 10.01 7.31
N GLU A 69 2.21 11.21 7.13
CA GLU A 69 1.95 12.37 7.99
C GLU A 69 0.53 12.96 7.80
N LYS A 70 -0.07 12.78 6.62
CA LYS A 70 -1.41 13.29 6.28
C LYS A 70 -2.52 12.33 6.73
N ARG A 71 -2.81 12.35 8.03
CA ARG A 71 -3.80 11.49 8.72
C ARG A 71 -5.26 11.70 8.29
N TRP A 72 -5.60 12.88 7.79
CA TRP A 72 -6.97 13.28 7.47
C TRP A 72 -7.62 12.45 6.35
N ALA A 73 -6.87 12.13 5.30
CA ALA A 73 -7.39 11.35 4.17
C ALA A 73 -7.76 9.92 4.60
N THR A 74 -6.93 9.31 5.45
CA THR A 74 -7.15 7.97 5.99
C THR A 74 -8.34 7.90 6.95
N LEU A 75 -8.50 8.93 7.78
CA LEU A 75 -9.65 9.06 8.66
C LEU A 75 -10.95 9.19 7.86
N ALA A 76 -10.92 9.95 6.76
CA ALA A 76 -12.07 10.08 5.88
C ALA A 76 -12.45 8.75 5.21
N GLY A 77 -11.46 8.00 4.69
CA GLY A 77 -11.68 6.67 4.10
C GLY A 77 -12.24 5.66 5.09
N LEU A 78 -11.67 5.58 6.30
CA LEU A 78 -12.17 4.71 7.36
C LEU A 78 -13.57 5.10 7.82
N GLY A 79 -13.84 6.39 7.98
CA GLY A 79 -15.17 6.90 8.32
C GLY A 79 -16.21 6.55 7.26
N LEU A 80 -15.84 6.64 5.97
CA LEU A 80 -16.69 6.28 4.85
C LEU A 80 -17.00 4.77 4.84
N ALA A 81 -16.00 3.93 5.05
CA ALA A 81 -16.17 2.47 5.12
C ALA A 81 -17.05 2.05 6.32
N LEU A 82 -16.88 2.70 7.47
CA LEU A 82 -17.72 2.47 8.64
C LEU A 82 -19.16 2.88 8.39
N ALA A 83 -19.39 4.07 7.80
CA ALA A 83 -20.72 4.54 7.46
C ALA A 83 -21.42 3.60 6.46
N ALA A 84 -20.74 3.18 5.40
CA ALA A 84 -21.25 2.22 4.42
C ALA A 84 -21.62 0.87 5.08
N THR A 85 -20.77 0.38 5.99
CA THR A 85 -21.01 -0.86 6.73
C THR A 85 -22.24 -0.77 7.63
N LEU A 86 -22.39 0.33 8.37
CA LEU A 86 -23.55 0.54 9.24
C LEU A 86 -24.84 0.66 8.42
N LEU A 87 -24.81 1.35 7.28
CA LEU A 87 -25.92 1.41 6.34
C LEU A 87 -26.26 0.00 5.82
N LEU A 88 -25.29 -0.77 5.32
CA LEU A 88 -25.58 -2.14 4.86
C LEU A 88 -26.20 -3.01 5.96
N LEU A 89 -25.66 -2.98 7.19
CA LEU A 89 -26.20 -3.77 8.30
C LEU A 89 -27.62 -3.34 8.68
N THR A 90 -27.89 -2.03 8.72
CA THR A 90 -29.22 -1.50 9.00
C THR A 90 -30.22 -1.84 7.90
N GLY A 91 -29.81 -1.84 6.63
CA GLY A 91 -30.64 -2.28 5.50
C GLY A 91 -30.99 -3.76 5.56
N ILE A 92 -29.98 -4.62 5.75
CA ILE A 92 -30.12 -6.08 5.78
C ILE A 92 -31.05 -6.53 6.92
N TRP A 93 -30.84 -6.01 8.12
CA TRP A 93 -31.62 -6.42 9.30
C TRP A 93 -32.90 -5.62 9.50
N GLY A 94 -32.90 -4.33 9.16
CA GLY A 94 -34.06 -3.45 9.28
C GLY A 94 -35.17 -3.71 8.26
N GLY A 95 -34.93 -4.58 7.27
CA GLY A 95 -35.93 -4.95 6.27
C GLY A 95 -36.35 -3.79 5.38
N ILE A 96 -35.46 -2.80 5.20
CA ILE A 96 -35.73 -1.60 4.41
C ILE A 96 -35.77 -2.01 2.93
N GLN A 97 -36.91 -1.85 2.27
CA GLN A 97 -37.07 -2.16 0.84
C GLN A 97 -37.05 -0.90 -0.06
N GLY A 98 -36.84 0.28 0.52
CA GLY A 98 -36.83 1.53 -0.23
C GLY A 98 -35.66 1.59 -1.22
N GLY A 99 -35.95 1.73 -2.52
CA GLY A 99 -34.93 1.79 -3.57
C GLY A 99 -33.90 2.90 -3.35
N GLU A 100 -34.34 4.09 -2.94
CA GLU A 100 -33.44 5.24 -2.69
C GLU A 100 -32.41 4.96 -1.58
N TYR A 101 -32.81 4.22 -0.56
CA TYR A 101 -31.91 3.82 0.52
C TYR A 101 -30.80 2.91 0.00
N TRP A 102 -31.14 1.92 -0.82
CA TRP A 102 -30.17 0.99 -1.41
C TRP A 102 -29.30 1.65 -2.48
N LYS A 103 -29.84 2.61 -3.25
CA LYS A 103 -29.08 3.42 -4.21
C LYS A 103 -28.00 4.25 -3.50
N PHE A 104 -28.38 4.93 -2.41
CA PHE A 104 -27.46 5.71 -1.60
C PHE A 104 -26.41 4.82 -0.92
N THR A 105 -26.84 3.74 -0.27
CA THR A 105 -25.96 2.79 0.42
C THR A 105 -24.99 2.11 -0.54
N GLY A 106 -25.47 1.70 -1.72
CA GLY A 106 -24.65 1.11 -2.78
C GLY A 106 -23.60 2.09 -3.28
N SER A 107 -23.98 3.34 -3.54
CA SER A 107 -23.05 4.38 -3.98
C SER A 107 -21.99 4.68 -2.91
N LEU A 108 -22.38 4.78 -1.64
CA LEU A 108 -21.45 5.01 -0.54
C LEU A 108 -20.45 3.86 -0.40
N THR A 109 -20.92 2.63 -0.54
CA THR A 109 -20.09 1.42 -0.55
C THR A 109 -19.08 1.45 -1.70
N VAL A 110 -19.51 1.81 -2.91
CA VAL A 110 -18.61 1.93 -4.09
C VAL A 110 -17.50 2.94 -3.83
N TYR A 111 -17.81 4.12 -3.29
CA TYR A 111 -16.80 5.11 -2.94
C TYR A 111 -15.89 4.64 -1.81
N ALA A 112 -16.41 3.94 -0.80
CA ALA A 112 -15.60 3.36 0.27
C ALA A 112 -14.58 2.34 -0.27
N LEU A 113 -14.99 1.45 -1.18
CA LEU A 113 -14.07 0.52 -1.83
C LEU A 113 -13.04 1.23 -2.70
N ALA A 114 -13.46 2.25 -3.46
CA ALA A 114 -12.55 3.05 -4.27
C ALA A 114 -11.48 3.74 -3.41
N THR A 115 -11.86 4.33 -2.27
CA THR A 115 -10.90 4.91 -1.32
C THR A 115 -9.95 3.88 -0.75
N ALA A 116 -10.45 2.72 -0.30
CA ALA A 116 -9.61 1.66 0.25
C ALA A 116 -8.62 1.13 -0.80
N HIS A 117 -9.05 0.98 -2.05
CA HIS A 117 -8.18 0.60 -3.17
C HIS A 117 -7.03 1.60 -3.38
N LEU A 118 -7.34 2.90 -3.33
CA LEU A 118 -6.34 3.95 -3.49
C LEU A 118 -5.39 4.07 -2.29
N GLU A 119 -5.86 3.80 -1.08
CA GLU A 119 -5.02 3.72 0.12
C GLU A 119 -4.00 2.58 0.00
N LEU A 120 -4.46 1.38 -0.41
CA LEU A 120 -3.61 0.22 -0.63
C LEU A 120 -2.48 0.53 -1.63
N LEU A 121 -2.85 1.16 -2.76
CA LEU A 121 -1.88 1.53 -3.80
C LEU A 121 -0.97 2.69 -3.38
N SER A 122 -1.43 3.56 -2.48
CA SER A 122 -0.67 4.71 -1.99
C SER A 122 0.43 4.37 -0.98
N ILE A 123 0.42 3.14 -0.44
CA ILE A 123 1.51 2.61 0.39
C ILE A 123 2.79 2.47 -0.45
N ALA A 124 2.67 2.21 -1.76
CA ALA A 124 3.81 2.12 -2.65
C ALA A 124 4.54 3.48 -2.80
N ARG A 125 5.84 3.50 -2.49
CA ARG A 125 6.71 4.68 -2.70
C ARG A 125 7.19 4.76 -4.15
N LEU A 126 6.48 5.51 -4.98
CA LEU A 126 6.90 5.79 -6.36
C LEU A 126 7.88 6.97 -6.43
N ALA A 127 8.90 6.86 -7.29
CA ALA A 127 9.77 7.96 -7.65
C ALA A 127 8.99 9.06 -8.39
N GLN A 128 9.46 10.31 -8.30
CA GLN A 128 8.76 11.48 -8.85
C GLN A 128 8.45 11.37 -10.36
N ARG A 129 9.28 10.65 -11.13
CA ARG A 129 9.03 10.36 -12.54
C ARG A 129 7.76 9.54 -12.82
N PHE A 130 7.30 8.75 -11.84
CA PHE A 130 6.09 7.94 -11.95
C PHE A 130 4.90 8.56 -11.20
N ALA A 131 5.02 9.80 -10.73
CA ALA A 131 3.92 10.47 -10.04
C ALA A 131 2.66 10.58 -10.92
N TRP A 132 2.81 10.69 -12.24
CA TRP A 132 1.71 10.70 -13.20
C TRP A 132 0.86 9.41 -13.10
N ALA A 133 1.49 8.24 -12.97
CA ALA A 133 0.78 6.97 -12.86
C ALA A 133 -0.10 6.91 -11.61
N ARG A 134 0.36 7.49 -10.50
CA ARG A 134 -0.44 7.61 -9.27
C ARG A 134 -1.66 8.50 -9.48
N VAL A 135 -1.49 9.64 -10.13
CA VAL A 135 -2.61 10.55 -10.45
C VAL A 135 -3.59 9.87 -11.41
N SER A 136 -3.09 9.19 -12.45
CA SER A 136 -3.93 8.46 -13.41
C SER A 136 -4.80 7.42 -12.72
N VAL A 137 -4.25 6.64 -11.79
CA VAL A 137 -5.04 5.66 -11.04
C VAL A 137 -6.09 6.29 -10.15
N ILE A 138 -5.75 7.38 -9.45
CA ILE A 138 -6.72 8.09 -8.62
C ILE A 138 -7.90 8.56 -9.48
N VAL A 139 -7.61 9.23 -10.60
CA VAL A 139 -8.64 9.75 -11.51
C VAL A 139 -9.49 8.63 -12.09
N LEU A 140 -8.87 7.56 -12.60
CA LEU A 140 -9.60 6.46 -13.22
C LEU A 140 -10.43 5.67 -12.22
N THR A 141 -9.93 5.46 -11.01
CA THR A 141 -10.67 4.75 -9.95
C THR A 141 -11.90 5.53 -9.53
N TYR A 142 -11.77 6.86 -9.31
CA TYR A 142 -12.94 7.68 -8.99
C TYR A 142 -13.88 7.86 -10.17
N CYS A 143 -13.38 7.96 -11.41
CA CYS A 143 -14.22 8.00 -12.59
C CYS A 143 -15.05 6.71 -12.73
N LEU A 144 -14.43 5.55 -12.51
CA LEU A 144 -15.12 4.27 -12.46
C LEU A 144 -16.16 4.23 -11.32
N ALA A 145 -15.79 4.68 -10.12
CA ALA A 145 -16.70 4.73 -8.98
C ALA A 145 -17.93 5.62 -9.25
N THR A 146 -17.72 6.80 -9.85
CA THR A 146 -18.79 7.71 -10.23
C THR A 146 -19.67 7.13 -11.34
N LEU A 147 -19.09 6.43 -12.31
CA LEU A 147 -19.86 5.75 -13.36
C LEU A 147 -20.75 4.66 -12.75
N VAL A 148 -20.19 3.82 -11.87
CA VAL A 148 -20.95 2.76 -11.18
C VAL A 148 -22.05 3.38 -10.31
N ALA A 149 -21.75 4.42 -9.53
CA ALA A 149 -22.76 5.13 -8.75
C ALA A 149 -23.85 5.73 -9.64
N GLY A 150 -23.49 6.33 -10.78
CA GLY A 150 -24.44 6.84 -11.76
C GLY A 150 -25.35 5.74 -12.34
N MET A 151 -24.79 4.56 -12.63
CA MET A 151 -25.56 3.39 -13.09
C MET A 151 -26.53 2.89 -12.03
N ILE A 152 -26.16 2.92 -10.74
CA ILE A 152 -27.07 2.55 -9.63
C ILE A 152 -28.33 3.43 -9.60
N TYR A 153 -28.21 4.72 -9.96
CA TYR A 153 -29.34 5.65 -10.02
C TYR A 153 -30.10 5.60 -11.35
N ALA A 154 -29.51 5.05 -12.41
CA ALA A 154 -30.12 5.01 -13.73
C ALA A 154 -31.10 3.84 -13.85
N ASP A 155 -32.34 4.12 -14.22
CA ASP A 155 -33.37 3.07 -14.43
C ASP A 155 -33.17 2.29 -15.75
N ARG A 156 -32.29 2.75 -16.63
CA ARG A 156 -31.88 2.05 -17.86
C ARG A 156 -30.40 2.22 -18.13
N GLU A 157 -29.72 1.09 -18.30
CA GLU A 157 -28.31 1.05 -18.72
C GLU A 157 -28.23 1.12 -20.25
N GLY A 158 -27.46 2.08 -20.77
CA GLY A 158 -27.17 2.13 -22.21
C GLY A 158 -25.94 1.29 -22.56
N ASP A 159 -25.92 0.68 -23.75
CA ASP A 159 -24.79 -0.10 -24.28
C ASP A 159 -23.44 0.63 -24.15
N ALA A 160 -23.44 1.95 -24.34
CA ALA A 160 -22.24 2.77 -24.21
C ALA A 160 -21.70 2.79 -22.77
N ALA A 161 -22.57 2.87 -21.75
CA ALA A 161 -22.17 2.90 -20.35
C ALA A 161 -21.49 1.58 -19.93
N ILE A 162 -22.05 0.44 -20.35
CA ILE A 162 -21.48 -0.89 -20.07
C ILE A 162 -20.11 -1.05 -20.76
N ARG A 163 -19.96 -0.57 -22.00
CA ARG A 163 -18.67 -0.59 -22.70
C ARG A 163 -17.63 0.28 -22.01
N ILE A 164 -18.00 1.50 -21.60
CA ILE A 164 -17.10 2.41 -20.88
C ILE A 164 -16.72 1.81 -19.51
N LEU A 165 -17.67 1.20 -18.80
CA LEU A 165 -17.44 0.50 -17.54
C LEU A 165 -16.40 -0.60 -17.72
N GLY A 166 -16.52 -1.42 -18.77
CA GLY A 166 -15.54 -2.46 -19.10
C GLY A 166 -14.14 -1.90 -19.36
N VAL A 167 -14.03 -0.84 -20.16
CA VAL A 167 -12.73 -0.20 -20.47
C VAL A 167 -12.09 0.40 -19.21
N LEU A 168 -12.85 1.14 -18.41
CA LEU A 168 -12.36 1.73 -17.16
C LEU A 168 -11.93 0.66 -16.16
N SER A 169 -12.70 -0.42 -16.01
CA SER A 169 -12.36 -1.56 -15.16
C SER A 169 -11.03 -2.19 -15.56
N ILE A 170 -10.83 -2.48 -16.86
CA ILE A 170 -9.57 -3.05 -17.38
C ILE A 170 -8.41 -2.09 -17.11
N LEU A 171 -8.58 -0.78 -17.36
CA LEU A 171 -7.52 0.19 -17.18
C LEU A 171 -7.12 0.34 -15.71
N VAL A 172 -8.09 0.40 -14.79
CA VAL A 172 -7.86 0.41 -13.34
C VAL A 172 -7.13 -0.86 -12.91
N ALA A 173 -7.56 -2.04 -13.38
CA ALA A 173 -6.91 -3.31 -13.06
C ALA A 173 -5.45 -3.35 -13.56
N ALA A 174 -5.22 -2.98 -14.82
CA ALA A 174 -3.88 -2.95 -15.42
C ALA A 174 -2.93 -2.01 -14.65
N LEU A 175 -3.38 -0.80 -14.33
CA LEU A 175 -2.57 0.13 -13.56
C LEU A 175 -2.31 -0.34 -12.12
N SER A 176 -3.29 -1.00 -11.48
CA SER A 176 -3.13 -1.56 -10.14
C SER A 176 -2.02 -2.62 -10.11
N ILE A 177 -1.86 -3.40 -11.18
CA ILE A 177 -0.78 -4.37 -11.35
C ILE A 177 0.55 -3.68 -11.70
N LEU A 178 0.52 -2.57 -12.45
CA LEU A 178 1.74 -1.82 -12.80
C LEU A 178 2.35 -1.08 -11.60
N ILE A 179 1.55 -0.63 -10.63
CA ILE A 179 2.05 0.10 -9.45
C ILE A 179 3.11 -0.67 -8.65
N PRO A 180 2.95 -1.95 -8.26
CA PRO A 180 4.02 -2.68 -7.57
C PRO A 180 5.28 -2.88 -8.44
N ILE A 181 5.13 -2.94 -9.77
CA ILE A 181 6.27 -3.00 -10.71
C ILE A 181 7.00 -1.66 -10.72
N PHE A 182 6.28 -0.54 -10.85
CA PHE A 182 6.86 0.80 -10.76
C PHE A 182 7.47 1.07 -9.39
N HIS A 183 6.89 0.54 -8.32
CA HIS A 183 7.46 0.59 -6.98
C HIS A 183 8.82 -0.11 -6.93
N ARG A 184 8.93 -1.32 -7.51
CA ARG A 184 10.19 -2.06 -7.57
C ARG A 184 11.26 -1.32 -8.38
N LEU A 185 10.91 -0.85 -9.58
CA LEU A 185 11.81 -0.06 -10.44
C LEU A 185 12.22 1.27 -9.78
N SER A 186 11.29 1.92 -9.08
CA SER A 186 11.59 3.13 -8.31
C SER A 186 12.56 2.84 -7.16
N ARG A 187 12.46 1.67 -6.52
CA ARG A 187 13.34 1.28 -5.42
C ARG A 187 14.75 1.00 -5.92
N GLU A 188 14.90 0.40 -7.09
CA GLU A 188 16.19 0.21 -7.76
C GLU A 188 16.81 1.54 -8.16
N GLU A 189 16.03 2.52 -8.65
CA GLU A 189 16.55 3.85 -8.93
C GLU A 189 16.83 4.70 -7.70
N LEU A 190 16.02 4.61 -6.65
CA LEU A 190 16.27 5.33 -5.39
C LEU A 190 17.46 4.69 -4.64
N GLY A 191 17.62 3.37 -4.75
CA GLY A 191 18.80 2.64 -4.25
C GLY A 191 20.05 2.91 -5.10
N GLY A 192 19.90 3.01 -6.42
CA GLY A 192 20.96 3.31 -7.39
C GLY A 192 21.34 4.79 -7.44
N ARG A 193 20.43 5.72 -7.15
CA ARG A 193 20.72 7.13 -6.84
C ARG A 193 21.27 7.32 -5.43
N GLY A 194 21.14 6.32 -4.57
CA GLY A 194 22.00 6.18 -3.38
C GLY A 194 23.45 5.82 -3.75
N ALA A 195 23.65 5.24 -4.93
CA ALA A 195 24.94 4.90 -5.55
C ALA A 195 25.32 5.86 -6.69
N GLY A 196 25.03 7.16 -6.52
CA GLY A 196 25.54 8.23 -7.37
C GLY A 196 25.42 9.58 -6.66
N PRO A 197 26.24 10.58 -7.00
CA PRO A 197 27.64 10.74 -6.58
C PRO A 197 27.87 10.84 -5.05
N ALA A 198 26.93 10.43 -4.18
CA ALA A 198 27.12 10.51 -2.72
C ALA A 198 28.09 9.46 -2.14
N GLU A 199 28.31 8.33 -2.84
CA GLU A 199 29.36 7.35 -2.49
C GLU A 199 30.74 7.75 -3.06
N GLU A 200 30.78 8.52 -4.15
CA GLU A 200 32.02 9.09 -4.70
C GLU A 200 32.42 10.34 -3.91
N SER A 201 31.45 11.19 -3.54
CA SER A 201 31.64 12.33 -2.63
C SER A 201 31.89 11.90 -1.18
N SER A 202 31.38 10.75 -0.72
CA SER A 202 31.78 10.18 0.58
C SER A 202 33.19 9.60 0.54
N ARG A 203 33.68 9.08 -0.60
CA ARG A 203 35.10 8.71 -0.74
C ARG A 203 35.99 9.96 -0.82
N ASP A 204 35.55 11.02 -1.49
CA ASP A 204 36.27 12.31 -1.55
C ASP A 204 36.25 13.06 -0.21
N LEU A 205 35.16 13.01 0.56
CA LEU A 205 35.07 13.59 1.91
C LEU A 205 35.84 12.76 2.96
N VAL A 206 35.97 11.45 2.75
CA VAL A 206 36.81 10.56 3.58
C VAL A 206 38.30 10.71 3.25
N GLN A 207 38.68 11.27 2.10
CA GLN A 207 40.08 11.49 1.74
C GLN A 207 40.58 12.92 1.95
N LYS A 208 39.69 13.89 2.25
CA LYS A 208 40.13 15.27 2.46
C LYS A 208 40.89 15.39 3.79
N PRO A 209 42.15 15.87 3.78
CA PRO A 209 42.91 16.05 5.01
C PRO A 209 42.19 17.05 5.91
N VAL A 210 41.99 16.67 7.18
CA VAL A 210 41.44 17.54 8.21
C VAL A 210 42.56 17.93 9.17
N LYS A 211 42.54 19.19 9.61
CA LYS A 211 43.45 19.67 10.66
C LYS A 211 42.96 19.11 11.99
N ILE A 212 43.83 18.36 12.66
CA ILE A 212 43.54 17.70 13.93
C ILE A 212 44.65 18.00 14.93
N LEU A 213 44.28 18.18 16.19
CA LEU A 213 45.23 18.22 17.29
C LEU A 213 45.47 16.80 17.80
N CYS A 214 46.73 16.45 18.02
CA CYS A 214 47.07 15.24 18.74
C CYS A 214 46.57 15.35 20.20
N PRO A 215 45.80 14.39 20.73
CA PRO A 215 45.35 14.41 22.13
C PRO A 215 46.50 14.25 23.14
N TYR A 216 47.66 13.73 22.71
CA TYR A 216 48.82 13.48 23.60
C TYR A 216 49.82 14.64 23.63
N CYS A 217 50.24 15.14 22.46
CA CYS A 217 51.29 16.17 22.37
C CYS A 217 50.79 17.53 21.85
N GLN A 218 49.49 17.65 21.54
CA GLN A 218 48.85 18.88 21.04
C GLN A 218 49.42 19.45 19.73
N VAL A 219 50.29 18.71 19.04
CA VAL A 219 50.77 19.14 17.72
C VAL A 219 49.60 19.14 16.73
N LEU A 220 49.51 20.20 15.94
CA LEU A 220 48.53 20.35 14.88
C LEU A 220 49.08 19.74 13.60
N PHE A 221 48.35 18.81 12.99
CA PHE A 221 48.75 18.20 11.72
C PHE A 221 47.53 17.82 10.89
N GLU A 222 47.77 17.58 9.60
CA GLU A 222 46.74 17.23 8.63
C GLU A 222 46.78 15.74 8.33
N HIS A 223 45.65 15.06 8.47
CA HIS A 223 45.53 13.63 8.17
C HIS A 223 44.12 13.30 7.66
N ALA A 224 44.01 12.28 6.82
CA ALA A 224 42.71 11.74 6.42
C ALA A 224 42.05 11.02 7.61
N PRO A 225 40.70 11.08 7.76
CA PRO A 225 39.95 10.32 8.75
C PRO A 225 40.26 8.82 8.71
N GLY A 226 40.46 8.21 9.87
CA GLY A 226 40.86 6.80 9.99
C GLY A 226 41.69 6.53 11.23
N GLU A 227 42.54 5.50 11.16
CA GLU A 227 43.57 5.23 12.14
C GLU A 227 44.76 6.17 11.90
N ILE A 228 45.14 6.93 12.93
CA ILE A 228 46.14 8.00 12.82
C ILE A 228 47.30 7.71 13.77
N LEU A 229 48.53 7.89 13.26
CA LEU A 229 49.76 7.86 14.03
C LEU A 229 50.33 9.28 14.08
N CYS A 230 50.49 9.85 15.28
CA CYS A 230 51.04 11.18 15.42
C CYS A 230 52.53 11.22 14.98
N PRO A 231 52.94 12.13 14.09
CA PRO A 231 54.33 12.21 13.63
C PRO A 231 55.31 12.70 14.70
N SER A 232 54.83 13.43 15.72
CA SER A 232 55.70 14.00 16.75
C SER A 232 55.90 13.09 17.97
N CYS A 233 54.87 12.35 18.39
CA CYS A 233 54.92 11.55 19.62
C CYS A 233 54.59 10.07 19.43
N GLY A 234 54.24 9.63 18.22
CA GLY A 234 53.89 8.24 17.91
C GLY A 234 52.55 7.76 18.49
N GLY A 235 51.74 8.65 19.07
CA GLY A 235 50.43 8.29 19.64
C GLY A 235 49.46 7.78 18.58
N ARG A 236 48.72 6.71 18.90
CA ARG A 236 47.71 6.08 18.03
C ARG A 236 46.30 6.40 18.48
N PHE A 237 45.45 6.85 17.57
CA PHE A 237 44.04 7.11 17.84
C PHE A 237 43.21 7.04 16.55
N GLN A 238 41.90 6.85 16.68
CA GLN A 238 40.98 6.70 15.56
C GLN A 238 39.99 7.86 15.51
N LEU A 239 39.82 8.45 14.32
CA LEU A 239 38.91 9.58 14.10
C LEU A 239 37.66 9.11 13.36
N LEU A 240 36.51 9.15 14.04
CA LEU A 240 35.20 8.75 13.51
C LEU A 240 34.35 9.99 13.23
N LEU A 241 33.97 10.20 11.98
CA LEU A 241 33.03 11.27 11.59
C LEU A 241 31.59 10.76 11.73
N SER A 242 30.86 11.25 12.72
CA SER A 242 29.43 11.00 12.86
C SER A 242 28.62 12.11 12.17
N ARG A 243 27.58 11.75 11.42
CA ARG A 243 26.64 12.74 10.87
C ARG A 243 25.76 13.29 11.99
N PRO A 244 25.48 14.61 12.03
CA PRO A 244 24.49 15.17 12.95
C PRO A 244 23.12 14.52 12.70
N LYS A 245 22.41 14.18 13.79
CA LYS A 245 21.05 13.60 13.76
C LYS A 245 20.01 14.61 13.32
#